data_AF-A0A5D6Y4F9-F1
#
_entry.id   AF-A0A5D6Y4F9-F1
#
_cell.length_a   1.000
_cell.length_b   1.000
_cell.length_c   1.000
_cell.angle_alpha   90.00
_cell.angle_beta   90.00
_cell.angle_gamma   90.00
#
_symmetry.space_group_name_H-M   'P 1'
#
loop_
_entity.id
_entity.type
_entity.pdbx_description
1 polymer ?
#
loop_
_entity_poly.entity_id
_entity_poly.type
_entity_poly.pdbx_seq_one_letter_code
_entity_poly.pdbx_strand_id
1 'polypeptide(L)' 'LVSTGELTPTLSAGCPASVSELARRCFSLDPSMRPSAPEIAFALRKVRKDFLA' A
#
# COMPACT_ATOMS: atom_id res chain seq x y z
N LEU A 1 1.86 19.67 3.63
CA LEU A 1 1.43 19.08 2.35
C LEU A 1 1.30 17.56 2.42
N VAL A 2 2.38 16.78 2.60
CA VAL A 2 2.27 15.30 2.69
C VAL A 2 1.62 14.84 4.01
N SER A 3 2.08 15.38 5.14
CA SER A 3 1.52 15.08 6.48
C SER A 3 0.08 15.57 6.66
N THR A 4 -0.36 16.51 5.82
CA THR A 4 -1.71 17.08 5.79
C THR A 4 -2.60 16.43 4.73
N GLY A 5 -2.07 15.49 3.93
CA GLY A 5 -2.82 14.78 2.88
C GLY A 5 -3.05 15.55 1.58
N GLU A 6 -2.60 16.79 1.52
CA GLU A 6 -2.66 17.63 0.32
C GLU A 6 -1.75 17.08 -0.79
N LEU A 7 -0.77 16.25 -0.44
CA LEU A 7 0.04 15.48 -1.37
C LEU A 7 0.03 14.00 -0.98
N THR A 8 -0.29 13.16 -1.96
CA THR A 8 -0.22 11.70 -1.85
C THR A 8 0.81 11.17 -2.85
N PRO A 9 1.66 10.18 -2.50
CA PRO A 9 2.62 9.61 -3.44
C PRO A 9 1.93 9.06 -4.69
N THR A 10 2.51 9.33 -5.86
CA THR A 10 2.08 8.71 -7.12
C THR A 10 2.83 7.40 -7.32
N LEU A 11 2.12 6.34 -7.70
CA LEU A 11 2.73 5.06 -8.05
C LEU A 11 3.08 5.03 -9.53
N SER A 12 4.12 4.28 -9.88
CA SER A 12 4.51 4.07 -11.29
C SER A 12 3.36 3.43 -12.08
N ALA A 13 3.27 3.73 -13.38
CA ALA A 13 2.28 3.12 -14.28
C ALA A 13 2.43 1.59 -14.38
N GLY A 14 3.63 1.05 -14.14
CA GLY A 14 3.87 -0.38 -14.06
C GLY A 14 3.59 -1.00 -12.69
N CYS A 15 3.05 -0.24 -11.73
CA CYS A 15 2.77 -0.75 -10.39
C CYS A 15 1.62 -1.77 -10.44
N PRO A 16 1.85 -3.01 -9.99
CA PRO A 16 0.83 -4.04 -10.07
C PRO A 16 -0.33 -3.74 -9.12
N ALA A 17 -1.56 -4.09 -9.54
CA ALA A 17 -2.78 -3.69 -8.85
C ALA A 17 -2.77 -4.07 -7.36
N SER A 18 -2.34 -5.28 -7.04
CA SER A 18 -2.26 -5.80 -5.66
C SER A 18 -1.27 -5.03 -4.77
N VAL A 19 -0.17 -4.53 -5.34
CA VAL A 19 0.79 -3.65 -4.64
C VAL A 19 0.18 -2.27 -4.46
N SER A 20 -0.47 -1.73 -5.50
CA SER A 20 -1.03 -0.38 -5.48
C SER A 20 -2.15 -0.21 -4.45
N GLU A 21 -2.98 -1.25 -4.29
CA GLU A 21 -4.05 -1.28 -3.31
C GLU A 21 -3.50 -1.29 -1.88
N LEU A 22 -2.48 -2.12 -1.62
CA LEU A 22 -1.80 -2.13 -0.32
C LEU A 22 -1.16 -0.78 -0.01
N ALA A 23 -0.48 -0.17 -0.97
CA ALA A 23 0.17 1.13 -0.80
C ALA A 23 -0.84 2.24 -0.47
N ARG A 24 -2.00 2.27 -1.13
CA ARG A 24 -3.07 3.25 -0.84
C ARG A 24 -3.57 3.17 0.60
N ARG A 25 -3.74 1.97 1.14
CA ARG A 25 -4.10 1.77 2.56
C ARG A 25 -3.02 2.31 3.51
N CYS A 26 -1.75 2.12 3.17
CA CYS A 26 -0.63 2.67 3.95
C CYS A 26 -0.58 4.21 3.92
N PHE A 27 -1.06 4.85 2.85
CA PHE A 27 -1.07 6.31 2.70
C PHE A 27 -2.21 7.01 3.42
N SER A 28 -3.11 6.27 4.09
CA SER A 28 -4.19 6.87 4.86
C SER A 28 -3.65 7.86 5.91
N LEU A 29 -4.20 9.06 5.95
CA LEU A 29 -3.89 10.03 6.99
C LEU A 29 -4.39 9.56 8.35
N ASP A 30 -5.57 8.95 8.36
CA ASP A 30 -6.16 8.34 9.56
C ASP A 30 -5.29 7.15 9.98
N PRO A 31 -4.63 7.20 11.16
CA PRO A 31 -3.81 6.11 11.66
C PRO A 31 -4.59 4.82 11.90
N SER A 32 -5.88 4.90 12.22
CA SER A 32 -6.72 3.72 12.49
C SER A 32 -7.03 2.92 11.22
N MET A 33 -6.98 3.58 10.06
CA MET A 33 -7.18 2.98 8.75
C MET A 33 -5.89 2.40 8.15
N ARG A 34 -4.72 2.74 8.72
CA ARG A 34 -3.44 2.19 8.26
C ARG A 34 -3.28 0.75 8.75
N PRO A 35 -2.87 -0.17 7.88
CA PRO A 35 -2.58 -1.54 8.31
C PRO A 35 -1.37 -1.57 9.22
N SER A 36 -1.41 -2.47 10.20
CA SER A 36 -0.28 -2.79 11.06
C SER A 36 0.82 -3.50 10.27
N ALA A 37 2.05 -3.48 10.81
CA ALA A 37 3.19 -4.16 10.17
C ALA A 37 2.94 -5.67 9.91
N PRO A 38 2.33 -6.45 10.82
CA PRO A 38 1.97 -7.85 10.53
C PRO A 38 1.00 -8.01 9.37
N GLU A 39 -0.01 -7.14 9.25
CA GLU A 39 -0.98 -7.17 8.15
C GLU A 39 -0.31 -6.85 6.81
N ILE A 40 0.58 -5.85 6.78
CA ILE A 40 1.38 -5.52 5.60
C ILE A 40 2.24 -6.72 5.20
N ALA A 41 2.96 -7.33 6.14
CA ALA A 41 3.80 -8.49 5.85
C ALA A 41 2.99 -9.68 5.31
N PHE A 42 1.77 -9.89 5.80
CA PHE A 42 0.87 -10.91 5.26
C PHE A 42 0.40 -10.58 3.84
N ALA A 43 -0.01 -9.34 3.58
CA ALA A 43 -0.42 -8.89 2.25
C ALA A 43 0.72 -9.02 1.23
N LEU A 44 1.94 -8.59 1.59
CA LEU A 44 3.11 -8.71 0.72
C LEU A 44 3.48 -10.16 0.39
N ARG A 45 3.27 -11.10 1.32
CA ARG A 45 3.48 -12.54 1.04
C ARG A 45 2.49 -13.07 -0.01
N LYS A 46 1.24 -12.59 -0.01
CA LYS A 46 0.25 -12.94 -1.04
C LYS A 46 0.62 -12.36 -2.39
N VAL A 47 0.88 -11.06 -2.41
CA VAL A 47 1.36 -10.32 -3.59
C VAL A 47 2.56 -11.02 -4.23
N ARG A 48 3.55 -11.43 -3.44
CA ARG A 48 4.72 -12.17 -3.94
C ARG A 48 4.35 -13.50 -4.60
N LYS A 49 3.36 -14.22 -4.08
CA LYS A 49 2.89 -15.46 -4.73
C LYS A 49 2.26 -15.15 -6.09
N ASP A 50 1.49 -14.06 -6.20
CA ASP A 50 0.85 -13.66 -7.45
C ASP A 50 1.85 -13.31 -8.56
N PHE A 51 3.08 -12.91 -8.21
CA PHE A 51 4.17 -12.68 -9.18
C PHE A 51 4.96 -13.93 -9.57
N LEU A 52 4.82 -15.01 -8.80
CA LEU A 52 5.54 -16.27 -9.01
C LEU A 52 4.64 -17.36 -9.59
N ALA A 53 3.37 -17.04 -9.87
CA ALA A 53 2.37 -17.90 -10.50
C ALA A 53 2.20 -17.51 -11.97
#